data_AF-A0A8C7WRW8-F1
#
_entry.id   AF-A0A8C7WRW8-F1
#
_cell.length_a   1.000
_cell.length_b   1.000
_cell.length_c   1.000
_cell.angle_alpha   90.00
_cell.angle_beta   90.00
_cell.angle_gamma   90.00
#
_symmetry.space_group_name_H-M   'P 1'
#
loop_
_entity.id
_entity.type
_entity.pdbx_description
1 polymer ?
#
loop_
_entity_poly.entity_id
_entity_poly.type
_entity_poly.pdbx_seq_one_letter_code
_entity_poly.pdbx_strand_id
1 'polypeptide(L)'
;NGHLTFDSSYSSYTPQRFPLYGSIDMIAPFWTDLDNSQTGFVLYNQYTNGSVLQQATRDINSYFPNLNFSAGWVFVATWYEVAYFGTKTTFQAVLISGGQKSFVLMNYGSIASTTLSAGYDTINSFHHFTIPGSFSSSATGDNSAFSLSSNVNVTGRWAFQVDSGVRVTKLDCYLYCWTSFFTVATFKVFFYLFYIYIYLSYICPRCNVLKVVCKI
;
A
#
# COMPACT_ATOMS: atom_id res chain seq x y z
N ASN A 1 -1.04 -6.92 -11.13
CA ASN A 1 -1.65 -7.92 -10.22
C ASN A 1 -2.20 -7.35 -8.90
N GLY A 2 -2.38 -6.03 -8.76
CA GLY A 2 -3.16 -5.46 -7.64
C GLY A 2 -2.48 -5.46 -6.27
N HIS A 3 -1.15 -5.41 -6.28
CA HIS A 3 -0.29 -5.21 -5.11
C HIS A 3 0.77 -4.15 -5.38
N LEU A 4 1.34 -3.61 -4.31
CA LEU A 4 2.44 -2.66 -4.28
C LEU A 4 3.61 -3.29 -3.54
N THR A 5 4.79 -3.17 -4.13
CA THR A 5 6.09 -3.50 -3.52
C THR A 5 7.02 -2.31 -3.66
N PHE A 6 8.03 -2.22 -2.78
CA PHE A 6 8.84 -0.99 -2.66
C PHE A 6 10.29 -1.19 -3.11
N ASP A 7 10.90 -2.33 -2.79
CA ASP A 7 12.32 -2.56 -3.09
C ASP A 7 12.57 -3.17 -4.46
N SER A 8 11.61 -3.95 -4.96
CA SER A 8 11.74 -4.62 -6.26
C SER A 8 10.39 -4.90 -6.89
N SER A 9 10.38 -5.05 -8.21
CA SER A 9 9.20 -5.51 -8.94
C SER A 9 8.87 -6.95 -8.55
N TYR A 10 7.60 -7.22 -8.27
CA TYR A 10 7.11 -8.56 -7.98
C TYR A 10 6.01 -8.93 -8.98
N SER A 11 6.30 -9.91 -9.86
CA SER A 11 5.44 -10.26 -11.00
C SER A 11 4.45 -11.39 -10.73
N SER A 12 4.27 -11.79 -9.47
CA SER A 12 3.36 -12.89 -9.14
C SER A 12 1.90 -12.49 -9.34
N TYR A 13 1.16 -13.25 -10.14
CA TYR A 13 -0.27 -13.10 -10.40
C TYR A 13 -1.13 -14.07 -9.57
N THR A 14 -0.51 -15.10 -9.01
CA THR A 14 -1.19 -16.07 -8.14
C THR A 14 -1.22 -15.53 -6.71
N PRO A 15 -2.41 -15.23 -6.15
CA PRO A 15 -2.49 -14.76 -4.78
C PRO A 15 -2.05 -15.82 -3.79
N GLN A 16 -1.39 -15.37 -2.72
CA GLN A 16 -1.01 -16.20 -1.58
C GLN A 16 -1.63 -15.69 -0.28
N ARG A 17 -1.81 -16.59 0.69
CA ARG A 17 -2.33 -16.24 2.01
C ARG A 17 -1.21 -15.60 2.83
N PHE A 18 -1.49 -14.46 3.46
CA PHE A 18 -0.60 -13.92 4.49
C PHE A 18 -0.73 -14.75 5.78
N PRO A 19 0.34 -14.90 6.57
CA PRO A 19 1.71 -14.42 6.31
C PRO A 19 2.46 -15.23 5.23
N LEU A 20 3.29 -14.56 4.45
CA LEU A 20 4.12 -15.13 3.37
C LEU A 20 5.48 -15.60 3.85
N TYR A 21 5.96 -15.08 4.99
CA TYR A 21 7.34 -15.27 5.47
C TYR A 21 8.40 -14.97 4.39
N GLY A 22 8.08 -14.00 3.52
CA GLY A 22 8.90 -13.63 2.38
C GLY A 22 9.94 -12.55 2.73
N SER A 23 10.76 -12.23 1.73
CA SER A 23 11.79 -11.19 1.84
C SER A 23 11.37 -9.85 1.21
N ILE A 24 10.07 -9.63 1.06
CA ILE A 24 9.54 -8.42 0.41
C ILE A 24 8.44 -7.77 1.24
N ASP A 25 8.40 -6.45 1.09
CA ASP A 25 7.39 -5.58 1.65
C ASP A 25 6.24 -5.50 0.66
N MET A 26 5.04 -5.88 1.09
CA MET A 26 3.89 -5.92 0.19
C MET A 26 2.62 -5.34 0.82
N ILE A 27 1.97 -4.47 0.06
CA ILE A 27 0.60 -4.04 0.30
C ILE A 27 -0.24 -4.55 -0.86
N ALA A 28 -1.15 -5.46 -0.58
CA ALA A 28 -2.03 -6.08 -1.54
C ALA A 28 -3.48 -5.66 -1.26
N PRO A 29 -3.97 -4.53 -1.78
CA PRO A 29 -5.40 -4.25 -1.71
C PRO A 29 -6.22 -5.28 -2.49
N PHE A 30 -5.71 -5.81 -3.60
CA PHE A 30 -6.48 -6.74 -4.42
C PHE A 30 -5.55 -7.65 -5.23
N TRP A 31 -4.86 -8.57 -4.56
CA TRP A 31 -3.94 -9.45 -5.26
C TRP A 31 -4.70 -10.56 -5.97
N THR A 32 -4.69 -10.48 -7.30
CA THR A 32 -5.21 -11.49 -8.22
C THR A 32 -4.56 -11.28 -9.60
N ASP A 33 -4.91 -12.12 -10.56
CA ASP A 33 -4.44 -12.03 -11.93
C ASP A 33 -5.17 -10.89 -12.68
N LEU A 34 -4.67 -9.67 -12.50
CA LEU A 34 -5.18 -8.47 -13.16
C LEU A 34 -4.48 -8.26 -14.50
N ASP A 35 -5.26 -7.97 -15.52
CA ASP A 35 -4.78 -7.72 -16.88
C ASP A 35 -5.24 -6.34 -17.37
N ASN A 36 -4.39 -5.33 -17.18
CA ASN A 36 -4.62 -3.98 -17.67
C ASN A 36 -4.35 -3.82 -19.17
N SER A 37 -3.90 -4.87 -19.89
CA SER A 37 -3.79 -4.81 -21.35
C SER A 37 -5.15 -4.90 -22.04
N GLN A 38 -6.15 -5.51 -21.37
CA GLN A 38 -7.51 -5.63 -21.87
C GLN A 38 -8.33 -4.36 -21.64
N THR A 39 -8.34 -3.84 -20.41
CA THR A 39 -9.03 -2.59 -20.05
C THR A 39 -8.53 -2.01 -18.73
N GLY A 40 -8.84 -0.73 -18.52
CA GLY A 40 -8.60 -0.01 -17.29
C GLY A 40 -7.22 0.62 -17.20
N PHE A 41 -7.03 1.38 -16.14
CA PHE A 41 -5.78 2.11 -15.89
C PHE A 41 -5.38 1.97 -14.44
N VAL A 42 -4.08 1.93 -14.19
CA VAL A 42 -3.54 2.11 -12.84
C VAL A 42 -3.03 3.54 -12.75
N LEU A 43 -3.74 4.34 -11.96
CA LEU A 43 -3.50 5.75 -11.74
C LEU A 43 -2.82 5.95 -10.39
N TYR A 44 -1.94 6.94 -10.30
CA TYR A 44 -1.38 7.34 -9.03
C TYR A 44 -1.33 8.85 -8.87
N ASN A 45 -1.52 9.30 -7.64
CA ASN A 45 -1.39 10.71 -7.26
C ASN A 45 -0.69 10.83 -5.92
N GLN A 46 0.15 11.85 -5.78
CA GLN A 46 0.75 12.23 -4.52
C GLN A 46 0.35 13.64 -4.15
N TYR A 47 0.03 13.82 -2.88
CA TYR A 47 -0.36 15.08 -2.29
C TYR A 47 0.58 15.39 -1.12
N THR A 48 1.05 16.64 -1.07
CA THR A 48 1.88 17.18 0.03
C THR A 48 1.29 18.47 0.62
N ASN A 49 0.19 18.96 0.05
CA ASN A 49 -0.60 20.09 0.53
C ASN A 49 -2.05 19.96 0.01
N GLY A 50 -2.92 20.88 0.43
CA GLY A 50 -4.29 20.99 -0.07
C GLY A 50 -5.34 20.16 0.69
N SER A 51 -6.55 20.12 0.13
CA SER A 51 -7.74 19.55 0.76
C SER A 51 -7.64 18.05 1.03
N VAL A 52 -6.88 17.31 0.22
CA VAL A 52 -6.68 15.86 0.39
C VAL A 52 -5.97 15.54 1.70
N LEU A 53 -4.95 16.31 2.09
CA LEU A 53 -4.27 16.13 3.38
C LEU A 53 -5.19 16.47 4.55
N GLN A 54 -6.02 17.51 4.41
CA GLN A 54 -6.98 17.90 5.44
C GLN A 54 -8.06 16.83 5.63
N GLN A 55 -8.52 16.20 4.54
CA GLN A 55 -9.45 15.07 4.62
C GLN A 55 -8.78 13.85 5.26
N ALA A 56 -7.59 13.45 4.80
CA ALA A 56 -6.85 12.35 5.37
C ALA A 56 -6.59 12.54 6.88
N THR A 57 -6.25 13.76 7.29
CA THR A 57 -6.07 14.12 8.70
C THR A 57 -7.36 13.91 9.50
N ARG A 58 -8.50 14.38 9.00
CA ARG A 58 -9.80 14.21 9.66
C ARG A 58 -10.20 12.73 9.75
N ASP A 59 -10.07 12.00 8.65
CA ASP A 59 -10.42 10.59 8.56
C ASP A 59 -9.61 9.77 9.58
N ILE A 60 -8.27 9.92 9.59
CA ILE A 60 -7.40 9.17 10.51
C ILE A 60 -7.70 9.49 11.98
N ASN A 61 -7.89 10.78 12.33
CA ASN A 61 -8.24 11.14 13.70
C ASN A 61 -9.61 10.62 14.13
N SER A 62 -10.54 10.44 13.18
CA SER A 62 -11.84 9.81 13.45
C SER A 62 -11.73 8.30 13.63
N TYR A 63 -10.88 7.62 12.84
CA TYR A 63 -10.73 6.17 12.86
C TYR A 63 -9.90 5.68 14.05
N PHE A 64 -8.91 6.48 14.44
CA PHE A 64 -7.97 6.16 15.50
C PHE A 64 -8.00 7.28 16.56
N PRO A 65 -9.02 7.30 17.43
CA PRO A 65 -9.13 8.32 18.46
C PRO A 65 -7.88 8.31 19.35
N ASN A 66 -7.46 9.49 19.81
CA ASN A 66 -6.30 9.74 20.67
C ASN A 66 -4.91 9.80 19.97
N LEU A 67 -4.82 9.67 18.65
CA LEU A 67 -3.52 9.78 17.95
C LEU A 67 -3.00 11.21 17.74
N ASN A 68 -3.87 12.24 17.80
CA ASN A 68 -3.57 13.64 17.43
C ASN A 68 -2.68 13.75 16.18
N PHE A 69 -3.20 13.24 15.08
CA PHE A 69 -2.51 13.08 13.81
C PHE A 69 -2.66 14.30 12.91
N SER A 70 -1.64 14.58 12.08
CA SER A 70 -1.72 15.52 10.96
C SER A 70 -0.98 14.94 9.76
N ALA A 71 -1.67 14.80 8.63
CA ALA A 71 -1.08 14.24 7.41
C ALA A 71 -0.08 15.23 6.79
N GLY A 72 1.14 14.75 6.53
CA GLY A 72 2.18 15.49 5.82
C GLY A 72 2.31 15.07 4.36
N TRP A 73 1.87 13.86 4.01
CA TRP A 73 1.71 13.42 2.63
C TRP A 73 0.65 12.32 2.50
N VAL A 74 0.08 12.22 1.30
CA VAL A 74 -0.86 11.17 0.90
C VAL A 74 -0.49 10.67 -0.50
N PHE A 75 -0.42 9.37 -0.70
CA PHE A 75 -0.34 8.75 -2.03
C PHE A 75 -1.58 7.92 -2.24
N VAL A 76 -2.13 7.98 -3.44
CA VAL A 76 -3.28 7.19 -3.84
C VAL A 76 -2.87 6.41 -5.09
N ALA A 77 -2.91 5.08 -5.01
CA ALA A 77 -2.91 4.21 -6.17
C ALA A 77 -4.34 3.73 -6.42
N THR A 78 -4.83 3.91 -7.65
CA THR A 78 -6.15 3.49 -8.08
C THR A 78 -6.01 2.54 -9.25
N TRP A 79 -6.53 1.33 -9.12
CA TRP A 79 -6.78 0.47 -10.26
C TRP A 79 -8.20 0.79 -10.69
N TYR A 80 -8.35 1.50 -11.81
CA TYR A 80 -9.64 1.97 -12.33
C TYR A 80 -10.07 1.08 -13.48
N GLU A 81 -11.19 0.39 -13.30
CA GLU A 81 -11.80 -0.50 -14.31
C GLU A 81 -10.82 -1.53 -14.91
N VAL A 82 -9.88 -2.02 -14.11
CA VAL A 82 -8.86 -3.00 -14.56
C VAL A 82 -9.48 -4.37 -14.74
N ALA A 83 -9.18 -5.02 -15.87
CA ALA A 83 -9.75 -6.30 -16.23
C ALA A 83 -9.17 -7.47 -15.40
N TYR A 84 -10.01 -8.50 -15.20
CA TYR A 84 -9.60 -9.82 -14.68
C TYR A 84 -10.73 -10.82 -14.95
N PHE A 85 -10.42 -12.06 -15.35
CA PHE A 85 -11.38 -13.16 -15.58
C PHE A 85 -12.71 -12.78 -16.29
N GLY A 86 -12.66 -11.94 -17.32
CA GLY A 86 -13.85 -11.52 -18.09
C GLY A 86 -14.74 -10.46 -17.41
N THR A 87 -14.27 -9.86 -16.32
CA THR A 87 -14.90 -8.71 -15.65
C THR A 87 -13.87 -7.61 -15.38
N LYS A 88 -14.28 -6.53 -14.70
CA LYS A 88 -13.43 -5.40 -14.31
C LYS A 88 -13.67 -4.97 -12.88
N THR A 89 -12.65 -4.41 -12.23
CA THR A 89 -12.74 -3.91 -10.85
C THR A 89 -12.15 -2.52 -10.72
N THR A 90 -12.67 -1.77 -9.74
CA THR A 90 -12.06 -0.54 -9.27
C THR A 90 -11.78 -0.61 -7.78
N PHE A 91 -10.53 -0.39 -7.39
CA PHE A 91 -10.11 -0.36 -5.99
C PHE A 91 -8.93 0.59 -5.81
N GLN A 92 -8.70 0.99 -4.56
CA GLN A 92 -7.63 1.94 -4.22
C GLN A 92 -6.80 1.45 -3.04
N ALA A 93 -5.51 1.76 -3.08
CA ALA A 93 -4.65 1.81 -1.91
C ALA A 93 -4.25 3.26 -1.65
N VAL A 94 -4.46 3.74 -0.44
CA VAL A 94 -4.10 5.08 0.01
C VAL A 94 -3.05 4.94 1.11
N LEU A 95 -1.88 5.51 0.89
CA LEU A 95 -0.81 5.56 1.87
C LEU A 95 -0.79 6.98 2.46
N ILE A 96 -0.90 7.08 3.77
CA ILE A 96 -0.98 8.37 4.49
C ILE A 96 0.14 8.39 5.52
N SER A 97 0.86 9.49 5.63
CA SER A 97 1.81 9.66 6.73
C SER A 97 1.95 11.11 7.18
N GLY A 98 2.10 11.26 8.48
CA GLY A 98 2.27 12.53 9.20
C GLY A 98 3.65 12.68 9.82
N GLY A 99 4.62 11.89 9.35
CA GLY A 99 5.92 11.81 9.99
C GLY A 99 6.05 10.49 10.76
N GLN A 100 5.86 10.54 12.07
CA GLN A 100 6.03 9.37 12.95
C GLN A 100 4.91 8.33 12.84
N LYS A 101 3.82 8.68 12.17
CA LYS A 101 2.60 7.86 12.04
C LYS A 101 2.29 7.63 10.57
N SER A 102 1.98 6.39 10.24
CA SER A 102 1.78 5.93 8.87
C SER A 102 0.59 4.99 8.82
N PHE A 103 -0.23 5.15 7.79
CA PHE A 103 -1.47 4.41 7.61
C PHE A 103 -1.62 3.92 6.18
N VAL A 104 -2.27 2.77 6.05
CA VAL A 104 -2.71 2.20 4.78
C VAL A 104 -4.21 2.10 4.81
N LEU A 105 -4.87 2.72 3.84
CA LEU A 105 -6.29 2.57 3.60
C LEU A 105 -6.49 1.79 2.30
N MET A 106 -7.47 0.92 2.28
CA MET A 106 -7.91 0.19 1.10
C MET A 106 -9.39 0.48 0.90
N ASN A 107 -9.75 0.95 -0.30
CA ASN A 107 -11.13 1.28 -0.64
C ASN A 107 -11.61 0.36 -1.76
N TYR A 108 -12.80 -0.20 -1.56
CA TYR A 108 -13.46 -1.10 -2.49
C TYR A 108 -14.82 -0.55 -2.90
N GLY A 109 -15.10 -0.58 -4.21
CA GLY A 109 -16.46 -0.49 -4.75
C GLY A 109 -17.07 -1.88 -4.85
N SER A 110 -18.00 -2.09 -5.79
CA SER A 110 -18.48 -3.44 -6.11
C SER A 110 -17.37 -4.27 -6.77
N ILE A 111 -17.20 -5.51 -6.32
CA ILE A 111 -16.19 -6.44 -6.82
C ILE A 111 -16.90 -7.73 -7.27
N ALA A 112 -16.73 -8.11 -8.53
CA ALA A 112 -17.26 -9.37 -9.04
C ALA A 112 -16.53 -10.59 -8.45
N SER A 113 -17.25 -11.72 -8.36
CA SER A 113 -16.77 -12.92 -7.67
C SER A 113 -15.43 -13.42 -8.21
N THR A 114 -14.44 -13.61 -7.33
CA THR A 114 -13.13 -14.17 -7.66
C THR A 114 -12.38 -14.64 -6.41
N THR A 115 -11.33 -15.44 -6.64
CA THR A 115 -10.34 -15.77 -5.61
C THR A 115 -9.23 -14.74 -5.61
N LEU A 116 -8.95 -14.19 -4.43
CA LEU A 116 -7.95 -13.14 -4.25
C LEU A 116 -7.41 -13.11 -2.81
N SER A 117 -6.32 -12.39 -2.62
CA SER A 117 -5.78 -12.05 -1.30
C SER A 117 -5.77 -10.54 -1.11
N ALA A 118 -6.23 -10.06 0.06
CA ALA A 118 -6.07 -8.67 0.41
C ALA A 118 -5.55 -8.47 1.83
N GLY A 119 -4.69 -7.48 1.99
CA GLY A 119 -3.93 -7.28 3.21
C GLY A 119 -2.56 -6.68 2.96
N TYR A 120 -1.71 -6.77 3.97
CA TYR A 120 -0.31 -6.37 3.86
C TYR A 120 0.57 -7.36 4.60
N ASP A 121 1.82 -7.41 4.21
CA ASP A 121 2.83 -8.26 4.82
C ASP A 121 4.19 -7.60 4.69
N THR A 122 5.00 -7.79 5.72
CA THR A 122 6.34 -7.22 5.81
C THR A 122 7.38 -8.33 5.67
N ILE A 123 8.64 -7.98 5.43
CA ILE A 123 9.74 -8.95 5.47
C ILE A 123 9.64 -9.84 6.72
N ASN A 124 9.77 -11.14 6.54
CA ASN A 124 9.62 -12.19 7.55
C ASN A 124 8.26 -12.20 8.30
N SER A 125 7.29 -11.44 7.80
CA SER A 125 5.95 -11.30 8.34
C SER A 125 5.87 -10.81 9.79
N PHE A 126 6.85 -9.99 10.21
CA PHE A 126 6.85 -9.34 11.54
C PHE A 126 5.56 -8.57 11.81
N HIS A 127 5.07 -7.87 10.80
CA HIS A 127 3.74 -7.27 10.77
C HIS A 127 3.02 -7.73 9.51
N HIS A 128 1.82 -8.26 9.69
CA HIS A 128 0.97 -8.65 8.58
C HIS A 128 -0.49 -8.53 9.00
N PHE A 129 -1.36 -8.40 8.00
CA PHE A 129 -2.79 -8.47 8.20
C PHE A 129 -3.46 -9.02 6.95
N THR A 130 -4.42 -9.92 7.14
CA THR A 130 -5.28 -10.42 6.07
C THR A 130 -6.67 -9.85 6.28
N ILE A 131 -7.24 -9.20 5.26
CA ILE A 131 -8.63 -8.76 5.30
C ILE A 131 -9.54 -9.99 5.42
N PRO A 132 -10.44 -10.04 6.43
CA PRO A 132 -11.39 -11.13 6.60
C PRO A 132 -12.17 -11.42 5.32
N GLY A 133 -12.26 -12.70 4.96
CA GLY A 133 -12.87 -13.15 3.71
C GLY A 133 -11.89 -13.40 2.56
N SER A 134 -10.62 -12.98 2.66
CA SER A 134 -9.60 -13.36 1.66
C SER A 134 -9.60 -14.88 1.42
N PHE A 135 -9.59 -15.31 0.15
CA PHE A 135 -9.78 -16.69 -0.29
C PHE A 135 -11.07 -17.40 0.21
N SER A 136 -12.13 -16.66 0.50
CA SER A 136 -13.46 -17.22 0.68
C SER A 136 -14.39 -16.72 -0.43
N SER A 137 -15.51 -17.42 -0.63
CA SER A 137 -16.58 -16.97 -1.52
C SER A 137 -17.27 -15.70 -1.04
N SER A 138 -17.07 -15.30 0.22
CA SER A 138 -17.65 -14.08 0.79
C SER A 138 -16.77 -12.83 0.61
N ALA A 139 -15.52 -12.94 0.14
CA ALA A 139 -14.71 -11.75 -0.15
C ALA A 139 -15.35 -10.86 -1.23
N THR A 140 -15.96 -11.46 -2.24
CA THR A 140 -16.39 -10.81 -3.48
C THR A 140 -17.81 -11.24 -3.88
N GLY A 141 -18.39 -10.60 -4.91
CA GLY A 141 -19.77 -10.78 -5.33
C GLY A 141 -20.74 -9.80 -4.65
N ASP A 142 -22.04 -10.01 -4.85
CA ASP A 142 -23.09 -9.06 -4.41
C ASP A 142 -23.11 -8.80 -2.90
N ASN A 143 -22.73 -9.80 -2.11
CA ASN A 143 -22.61 -9.72 -0.65
C ASN A 143 -21.14 -9.67 -0.19
N SER A 144 -20.28 -9.01 -0.97
CA SER A 144 -18.85 -8.90 -0.73
C SER A 144 -18.53 -8.31 0.64
N ALA A 145 -17.83 -9.07 1.49
CA ALA A 145 -17.27 -8.59 2.74
C ALA A 145 -16.35 -7.40 2.53
N PHE A 146 -15.58 -7.37 1.44
CA PHE A 146 -14.65 -6.28 1.15
C PHE A 146 -15.37 -4.97 0.86
N SER A 147 -16.48 -5.04 0.12
CA SER A 147 -17.25 -3.90 -0.35
C SER A 147 -18.26 -3.41 0.69
N LEU A 148 -18.81 -4.33 1.51
CA LEU A 148 -19.90 -4.04 2.45
C LEU A 148 -19.42 -3.90 3.91
N SER A 149 -18.32 -4.55 4.29
CA SER A 149 -17.79 -4.49 5.66
C SER A 149 -16.65 -3.47 5.79
N SER A 150 -16.24 -3.20 7.03
CA SER A 150 -15.20 -2.22 7.36
C SER A 150 -14.71 -2.43 8.78
N ASN A 151 -13.45 -2.07 9.06
CA ASN A 151 -12.91 -1.96 10.42
C ASN A 151 -12.96 -0.52 10.98
N VAL A 152 -13.41 0.46 10.18
CA VAL A 152 -13.50 1.88 10.56
C VAL A 152 -14.90 2.46 10.38
N ASN A 153 -15.90 1.60 10.27
CA ASN A 153 -17.30 1.97 10.11
C ASN A 153 -17.57 2.86 8.87
N VAL A 154 -16.79 2.67 7.81
CA VAL A 154 -17.01 3.28 6.50
C VAL A 154 -17.09 2.15 5.48
N THR A 155 -18.28 1.91 4.94
CA THR A 155 -18.55 0.82 3.99
C THR A 155 -17.48 0.75 2.89
N GLY A 156 -16.89 -0.45 2.71
CA GLY A 156 -15.88 -0.69 1.68
C GLY A 156 -14.48 -0.16 2.00
N ARG A 157 -14.28 0.46 3.18
CA ARG A 157 -12.99 1.02 3.58
C ARG A 157 -12.38 0.22 4.72
N TRP A 158 -11.11 -0.09 4.54
CA TRP A 158 -10.28 -0.78 5.52
C TRP A 158 -9.07 0.10 5.82
N ALA A 159 -8.81 0.40 7.09
CA ALA A 159 -7.70 1.28 7.48
C ALA A 159 -6.80 0.63 8.53
N PHE A 160 -5.49 0.72 8.33
CA PHE A 160 -4.49 0.10 9.19
C PHE A 160 -3.42 1.11 9.56
N GLN A 161 -3.11 1.20 10.85
CA GLN A 161 -1.89 1.87 11.30
C GLN A 161 -0.71 0.92 11.09
N VAL A 162 0.34 1.37 10.40
CA VAL A 162 1.48 0.52 9.99
C VAL A 162 2.83 1.02 10.54
N ASP A 163 2.84 2.00 11.44
CA ASP A 163 4.07 2.53 12.05
C ASP A 163 4.57 1.79 13.30
N SER A 164 3.90 0.71 13.74
CA SER A 164 4.23 -0.01 14.98
C SER A 164 5.46 -0.93 14.90
N GLY A 165 6.30 -0.75 13.88
CA GLY A 165 7.56 -1.50 13.72
C GLY A 165 8.68 -1.03 14.66
N VAL A 166 9.68 -1.90 14.86
CA VAL A 166 10.86 -1.59 15.68
C VAL A 166 11.56 -0.35 15.13
N ARG A 167 11.72 0.67 15.98
CA ARG A 167 12.41 1.92 15.67
C ARG A 167 13.93 1.68 15.78
N VAL A 168 14.66 1.71 14.67
CA VAL A 168 16.13 1.79 14.73
C VAL A 168 16.51 3.22 15.12
N THR A 169 17.17 3.38 16.27
CA THR A 169 17.63 4.70 16.72
C THR A 169 18.93 5.08 16.01
N LYS A 170 19.22 6.39 15.94
CA LYS A 170 20.29 6.99 15.12
C LYS A 170 21.72 6.50 15.45
N LEU A 171 21.93 5.81 16.58
CA LEU A 171 23.22 5.19 16.93
C LEU A 171 23.39 3.77 16.36
N ASP A 172 22.30 3.12 15.93
CA ASP A 172 22.29 1.73 15.46
C ASP A 172 22.46 1.61 13.93
N CYS A 173 22.71 2.73 13.24
CA CYS A 173 22.90 2.79 11.78
C CYS A 173 24.05 1.92 11.25
N TYR A 174 24.93 1.39 12.12
CA TYR A 174 26.03 0.52 11.72
C TYR A 174 25.79 -0.98 11.91
N LEU A 175 24.74 -1.42 12.63
CA LEU A 175 24.53 -2.85 12.91
C LEU A 175 23.21 -3.44 12.42
N TYR A 176 22.17 -2.66 12.13
CA TYR A 176 20.86 -3.17 11.70
C TYR A 176 20.27 -2.38 10.52
N CYS A 177 20.91 -2.46 9.36
CA CYS A 177 20.42 -1.85 8.11
C CYS A 177 19.29 -2.66 7.43
N TRP A 178 18.57 -3.52 8.15
CA TRP A 178 17.61 -4.48 7.56
C TRP A 178 16.23 -4.55 8.23
N THR A 179 15.95 -3.75 9.27
CA THR A 179 14.63 -3.79 9.92
C THR A 179 14.20 -2.40 10.39
N SER A 180 13.61 -1.60 9.50
CA SER A 180 12.84 -0.41 9.90
C SER A 180 11.87 -0.03 8.80
N PHE A 181 10.60 -0.36 9.03
CA PHE A 181 9.49 -0.07 8.16
C PHE A 181 8.76 1.20 8.63
N PHE A 182 8.48 2.09 7.67
CA PHE A 182 7.58 3.26 7.79
C PHE A 182 8.01 4.47 8.64
N THR A 183 9.30 4.77 8.76
CA THR A 183 9.75 6.13 9.15
C THR A 183 10.03 7.00 7.93
N VAL A 184 9.37 8.16 7.86
CA VAL A 184 9.50 9.36 6.99
C VAL A 184 10.54 9.39 5.87
N ALA A 185 11.78 8.99 6.13
CA ALA A 185 12.91 9.15 5.21
C ALA A 185 12.79 8.23 3.99
N THR A 186 12.32 7.00 4.16
CA THR A 186 12.16 6.06 3.03
C THR A 186 11.09 6.58 2.06
N PHE A 187 9.85 6.83 2.50
CA PHE A 187 8.78 7.29 1.60
C PHE A 187 9.04 8.66 0.94
N LYS A 188 9.56 9.67 1.67
CA LYS A 188 9.87 10.98 1.04
C LYS A 188 11.00 10.90 0.02
N VAL A 189 12.04 10.10 0.26
CA VAL A 189 13.17 9.94 -0.66
C VAL A 189 12.76 9.13 -1.89
N PHE A 190 11.88 8.12 -1.73
CA PHE A 190 11.39 7.32 -2.86
C PHE A 190 10.61 8.15 -3.89
N PHE A 191 9.79 9.12 -3.47
CA PHE A 191 8.95 9.88 -4.40
C PHE A 191 9.58 11.16 -4.98
N TYR A 192 10.57 11.77 -4.30
CA TYR A 192 11.28 12.93 -4.84
C TYR A 192 12.13 12.59 -6.09
N LEU A 193 12.48 11.30 -6.28
CA LEU A 193 13.25 10.79 -7.42
C LEU A 193 12.41 10.55 -8.70
N PHE A 194 11.08 10.75 -8.68
CA PHE A 194 10.21 10.49 -9.84
C PHE A 194 9.98 11.70 -10.76
N TYR A 195 10.63 12.83 -10.51
CA TYR A 195 10.76 13.87 -11.52
C TYR A 195 12.02 13.59 -12.34
N ILE A 196 11.84 13.41 -13.65
CA ILE A 196 12.87 13.48 -14.71
C ILE A 196 13.51 12.12 -15.08
N TYR A 197 13.13 11.61 -16.27
CA TYR A 197 13.98 10.73 -17.08
C TYR A 197 15.18 11.54 -17.60
N ILE A 198 16.27 11.61 -16.82
CA ILE A 198 17.60 12.00 -17.32
C ILE A 198 18.62 11.06 -16.68
N TYR A 199 19.38 10.36 -17.52
CA TYR A 199 20.65 9.74 -17.13
C TYR A 199 21.58 10.87 -16.65
N LEU A 200 21.71 11.07 -15.34
CA LEU A 200 22.88 11.71 -14.77
C LEU A 200 23.10 11.23 -13.34
N SER A 201 24.20 10.51 -13.20
CA SER A 201 24.84 10.08 -11.98
C SER A 201 25.02 11.27 -11.04
N TYR A 202 24.44 11.21 -9.85
CA TYR A 202 24.86 12.06 -8.74
C TYR A 202 25.34 11.17 -7.60
N ILE A 203 26.61 11.33 -7.25
CA ILE A 203 27.32 10.54 -6.25
C ILE A 203 26.95 11.06 -4.86
N CYS A 204 26.20 10.28 -4.09
CA CYS A 204 26.17 10.41 -2.63
C CYS A 204 27.43 9.71 -2.07
N PRO A 205 28.34 10.39 -1.36
CA PRO A 205 29.68 9.85 -1.11
C PRO A 205 29.78 8.61 -0.19
N ARG A 206 28.69 8.05 0.35
CA ARG A 206 28.79 7.03 1.43
C ARG A 206 27.81 5.86 1.47
N CYS A 207 26.82 5.74 0.59
CA CYS A 207 25.91 4.59 0.61
C CYS A 207 25.60 4.11 -0.82
N ASN A 208 26.26 3.03 -1.24
CA ASN A 208 25.96 2.28 -2.46
C ASN A 208 24.65 1.47 -2.27
N VAL A 209 23.86 1.29 -3.35
CA VAL A 209 22.62 0.46 -3.54
C VAL A 209 21.30 1.26 -3.46
N LEU A 210 20.28 1.11 -4.32
CA LEU A 210 20.12 0.64 -5.73
C LEU A 210 18.70 1.06 -6.21
N LYS A 211 18.54 1.07 -7.55
CA LYS A 211 17.34 1.20 -8.41
C LYS A 211 15.97 0.81 -7.85
N VAL A 212 14.94 1.56 -8.26
CA VAL A 212 13.54 1.11 -8.34
C VAL A 212 13.05 1.18 -9.79
N VAL A 213 12.35 0.14 -10.22
CA VAL A 213 11.60 0.07 -11.47
C VAL A 213 10.12 0.01 -11.09
N CYS A 214 9.38 1.10 -11.25
CA CYS A 214 7.92 1.04 -11.32
C CYS A 214 7.56 0.60 -12.73
N LYS A 215 7.12 -0.65 -12.88
CA LYS A 215 6.34 -1.06 -14.03
C LYS A 215 4.90 -1.21 -13.57
N ILE A 216 4.10 -0.21 -13.90
CA ILE A 216 2.64 -0.30 -13.92
C ILE A 216 2.23 -1.12 -15.15
#